data_AF-X1CU17-F1
#
_entry.id   AF-X1CU17-F1
#
_cell.length_a   1.000
_cell.length_b   1.000
_cell.length_c   1.000
_cell.angle_alpha   90.00
_cell.angle_beta   90.00
_cell.angle_gamma   90.00
#
_symmetry.space_group_name_H-M   'P 1'
#
loop_
_entity.id
_entity.type
_entity.pdbx_description
1 polymer ?
#
loop_
_entity_poly.entity_id
_entity_poly.type
_entity_poly.pdbx_seq_one_letter_code
_entity_poly.pdbx_strand_id
1 'polypeptide(L)'
;MAILAERDSVAYIKTQVWMLVSIVDQNLADYAQADGDDILFAAADGTTKLDHEIESFDNVTGTLVAWVRIPTLSGSVDTDVYMYFGNP
;
A
#
# COMPACT_ATOMS: atom_id res chain seq x y z
N MET A 1 33.39 -12.22 29.69
CA MET A 1 32.50 -11.05 29.64
C MET A 1 31.39 -11.41 28.65
N ALA A 2 30.19 -11.71 29.12
CA ALA A 2 29.06 -12.08 28.27
C ALA A 2 28.13 -10.85 28.17
N ILE A 3 27.84 -10.40 26.95
CA ILE A 3 26.79 -9.41 26.72
C ILE A 3 25.49 -10.20 26.66
N LEU A 4 24.61 -10.00 27.63
CA LEU A 4 23.23 -10.46 27.57
C LEU A 4 22.47 -9.47 26.68
N ALA A 5 21.90 -9.97 25.58
CA ALA A 5 20.95 -9.21 24.78
C ALA A 5 19.54 -9.57 25.26
N GLU A 6 18.83 -8.60 25.82
CA GLU A 6 17.41 -8.75 26.12
C GLU A 6 16.64 -8.57 24.79
N ARG A 7 15.84 -9.58 24.40
CA ARG A 7 14.90 -9.46 23.29
C ARG A 7 13.48 -9.46 23.86
N ASP A 8 12.92 -8.26 24.00
CA ASP A 8 11.48 -8.12 24.18
C ASP A 8 10.79 -8.36 22.84
N SER A 9 9.94 -9.40 22.78
CA SER A 9 9.01 -9.59 21.67
C SER A 9 7.59 -9.49 22.22
N VAL A 10 7.02 -8.29 22.13
CA VAL A 10 5.57 -8.05 22.22
C VAL A 10 4.99 -8.30 20.83
N ALA A 11 3.75 -8.81 20.71
CA ALA A 11 3.05 -8.86 19.43
C ALA A 11 3.15 -7.47 18.77
N TYR A 12 3.91 -7.40 17.68
CA TYR A 12 4.45 -6.13 17.21
C TYR A 12 3.44 -5.48 16.27
N ILE A 13 2.78 -4.43 16.75
CA ILE A 13 1.90 -3.58 15.98
C ILE A 13 2.65 -2.27 15.71
N LYS A 14 2.97 -1.99 14.45
CA LYS A 14 3.43 -0.66 14.03
C LYS A 14 2.23 0.19 13.66
N THR A 15 2.31 1.49 13.90
CA THR A 15 1.31 2.45 13.44
C THR A 15 1.94 3.44 12.47
N GLN A 16 1.12 4.00 11.58
CA GLN A 16 1.51 5.08 10.67
C GLN A 16 2.73 4.73 9.79
N VAL A 17 2.68 3.55 9.16
CA VAL A 17 3.77 3.04 8.33
C VAL A 17 3.54 3.42 6.87
N TRP A 18 4.54 3.99 6.23
CA TRP A 18 4.54 4.17 4.78
C TRP A 18 5.06 2.90 4.11
N MET A 19 4.28 2.36 3.18
CA MET A 19 4.61 1.16 2.41
C MET A 19 4.71 1.50 0.93
N LEU A 20 5.77 1.03 0.28
CA LEU A 20 5.94 1.16 -1.16
C LEU A 20 5.16 0.05 -1.87
N VAL A 21 4.24 0.45 -2.75
CA VAL A 21 3.56 -0.41 -3.71
C VAL A 21 4.25 -0.17 -5.06
N SER A 22 4.90 -1.21 -5.59
CA SER A 22 5.56 -1.18 -6.90
C SER A 22 5.11 -2.40 -7.69
N ILE A 23 4.20 -2.19 -8.63
CA ILE A 23 3.51 -3.27 -9.36
C ILE A 23 3.44 -2.97 -10.86
N VAL A 24 3.14 -4.03 -11.63
CA VAL A 24 2.77 -3.94 -13.04
C VAL A 24 1.50 -4.78 -13.21
N ASP A 25 0.41 -4.16 -13.67
CA ASP A 25 -0.89 -4.81 -13.85
C ASP A 25 -1.55 -4.38 -15.16
N GLN A 26 -1.94 -5.33 -16.02
CA GLN A 26 -2.57 -5.01 -17.30
C GLN A 26 -3.92 -4.28 -17.13
N ASN A 27 -4.67 -4.55 -16.06
CA ASN A 27 -5.93 -3.85 -15.82
C ASN A 27 -5.70 -2.37 -15.49
N LEU A 28 -4.58 -2.02 -14.85
CA LEU A 28 -4.21 -0.62 -14.66
C LEU A 28 -3.96 0.05 -16.02
N ALA A 29 -3.32 -0.64 -16.97
CA ALA A 29 -3.12 -0.11 -18.31
C ALA A 29 -4.43 0.07 -19.08
N ASP A 30 -5.33 -0.91 -18.94
CA ASP A 30 -6.56 -0.97 -19.73
C ASP A 30 -7.66 -0.02 -19.20
N TYR A 31 -7.69 0.25 -17.89
CA TYR A 31 -8.84 0.91 -17.26
C TYR A 31 -8.54 2.19 -16.47
N ALA A 32 -7.34 2.37 -15.90
CA ALA A 32 -7.08 3.58 -15.11
C ALA A 32 -6.97 4.82 -16.01
N GLN A 33 -7.29 6.00 -15.47
CA GLN A 33 -7.13 7.25 -16.21
C GLN A 33 -5.67 7.53 -16.50
N ALA A 34 -5.36 8.20 -17.61
CA ALA A 34 -3.99 8.36 -18.09
C ALA A 34 -3.10 9.16 -17.12
N ASP A 35 -3.67 10.05 -16.31
CA ASP A 35 -3.00 10.80 -15.25
C ASP A 35 -3.03 10.10 -13.88
N GLY A 36 -3.75 8.97 -13.77
CA GLY A 36 -3.82 8.12 -12.59
C GLY A 36 -4.57 8.74 -11.40
N ASP A 37 -5.35 9.81 -11.61
CA ASP A 37 -6.03 10.52 -10.51
C ASP A 37 -7.20 9.72 -9.90
N ASP A 38 -7.66 8.70 -10.62
CA ASP A 38 -8.71 7.77 -10.22
C ASP A 38 -8.19 6.59 -9.40
N ILE A 39 -6.87 6.45 -9.27
CA ILE A 39 -6.23 5.43 -8.44
C ILE A 39 -6.37 5.81 -6.97
N LEU A 40 -7.00 4.93 -6.19
CA LEU A 40 -7.18 5.11 -4.76
C LEU A 40 -6.90 3.83 -3.98
N PHE A 41 -6.46 3.98 -2.74
CA PHE A 41 -6.22 2.88 -1.83
C PHE A 41 -7.23 2.91 -0.67
N ALA A 42 -7.70 1.74 -0.25
CA ALA A 42 -8.57 1.57 0.90
C ALA A 42 -8.06 0.48 1.85
N ALA A 43 -8.41 0.62 3.13
CA ALA A 43 -8.12 -0.37 4.16
C ALA A 43 -8.90 -1.68 3.93
N ALA A 44 -8.65 -2.69 4.78
CA ALA A 44 -9.28 -4.01 4.71
C ALA A 44 -10.83 -4.02 4.77
N ASP A 45 -11.47 -2.92 5.17
CA ASP A 45 -12.93 -2.77 5.11
C ASP A 45 -13.45 -2.38 3.71
N GLY A 46 -12.55 -2.18 2.74
CA GLY A 46 -12.84 -1.81 1.36
C GLY A 46 -13.42 -0.40 1.19
N THR A 47 -13.49 0.43 2.24
CA THR A 47 -14.18 1.73 2.18
C THR A 47 -13.41 2.87 2.86
N THR A 48 -12.58 2.58 3.86
CA THR A 48 -11.75 3.58 4.51
C THR A 48 -10.58 3.95 3.59
N LYS A 49 -10.64 5.14 3.00
CA LYS A 49 -9.57 5.67 2.15
C LYS A 49 -8.26 5.82 2.92
N LEU A 50 -7.16 5.38 2.32
CA LEU A 50 -5.81 5.53 2.82
C LEU A 50 -5.10 6.71 2.16
N ASP A 51 -4.31 7.44 2.94
CA ASP A 51 -3.39 8.45 2.40
C ASP A 51 -2.37 7.76 1.48
N HIS A 52 -2.09 8.36 0.33
CA HIS A 52 -1.10 7.84 -0.60
C HIS A 52 -0.45 8.96 -1.41
N GLU A 53 0.68 8.63 -2.02
CA GLU A 53 1.41 9.47 -2.97
C GLU A 53 1.83 8.61 -4.14
N ILE A 54 1.43 8.97 -5.36
CA ILE A 54 1.88 8.29 -6.58
C ILE A 54 3.20 8.92 -7.00
N GLU A 55 4.29 8.14 -6.97
CA GLU A 55 5.60 8.58 -7.46
C GLU A 55 5.67 8.53 -8.98
N SER A 56 5.09 7.47 -9.57
CA SER A 56 4.99 7.30 -11.01
C SER A 56 3.88 6.35 -11.39
N PHE A 57 3.23 6.64 -12.51
CA PHE A 57 2.26 5.77 -13.16
C PHE A 57 2.47 5.83 -14.67
N ASP A 58 2.48 4.67 -15.32
CA ASP A 58 2.52 4.52 -16.77
C ASP A 58 1.29 3.72 -17.21
N ASN A 59 0.32 4.42 -17.79
CA ASN A 59 -0.94 3.84 -18.25
C ASN A 59 -0.80 2.96 -19.50
N VAL A 60 0.36 2.97 -20.18
CA VAL A 60 0.58 2.08 -21.33
C VAL A 60 1.04 0.70 -20.85
N THR A 61 1.90 0.68 -19.84
CA THR A 61 2.45 -0.58 -19.31
C THR A 61 1.71 -1.09 -18.07
N GLY A 62 0.90 -0.24 -17.43
CA GLY A 62 0.23 -0.55 -16.17
C GLY A 62 1.19 -0.56 -14.98
N THR A 63 2.32 0.14 -15.09
CA THR A 63 3.32 0.25 -14.03
C THR A 63 2.88 1.32 -13.03
N LEU A 64 2.82 0.97 -11.75
CA LEU A 64 2.50 1.89 -10.67
C LEU A 64 3.56 1.81 -9.57
N VAL A 65 4.05 2.97 -9.15
CA VAL A 65 4.87 3.16 -7.95
C VAL A 65 4.19 4.19 -7.06
N ALA A 66 3.77 3.76 -5.87
CA ALA A 66 3.08 4.62 -4.92
C ALA A 66 3.48 4.31 -3.47
N TRP A 67 3.51 5.34 -2.63
CA TRP A 67 3.55 5.20 -1.19
C TRP A 67 2.13 5.18 -0.63
N VAL A 68 1.82 4.18 0.19
CA VAL A 68 0.52 4.07 0.87
C VAL A 68 0.75 4.06 2.37
N ARG A 69 0.01 4.91 3.09
CA ARG A 69 0.09 5.01 4.54
C ARG A 69 -0.84 3.98 5.19
N ILE A 70 -0.26 2.99 5.83
CA ILE A 70 -0.98 1.96 6.58
C ILE A 70 -1.13 2.42 8.05
N PRO A 71 -2.38 2.58 8.55
CA PRO A 71 -2.61 3.09 9.90
C PRO A 71 -2.07 2.15 10.98
N THR A 72 -2.19 0.85 10.77
CA THR A 72 -1.81 -0.20 11.72
C THR A 72 -1.36 -1.43 10.95
N LEU A 73 -0.15 -1.92 11.24
CA LEU A 73 0.46 -3.10 10.62
C LEU A 73 0.85 -4.09 11.71
N SER A 74 0.29 -5.29 11.66
CA SER A 74 0.56 -6.37 12.60
C SER A 74 1.63 -7.31 12.05
N GLY A 75 2.53 -7.79 12.93
CA GLY A 75 3.48 -8.85 12.58
C GLY A 75 2.90 -10.27 12.62
N SER A 76 1.64 -10.44 13.02
CA SER A 76 1.01 -11.76 13.23
C SER A 76 -0.33 -11.93 12.52
N VAL A 77 -0.84 -10.89 11.86
CA VAL A 77 -2.09 -10.89 11.10
C VAL A 77 -1.84 -10.16 9.80
N ASP A 78 -2.32 -10.73 8.70
CA ASP A 78 -2.22 -10.11 7.39
C ASP A 78 -2.96 -8.77 7.37
N THR A 79 -2.46 -7.83 6.57
CA THR A 79 -3.07 -6.52 6.38
C THR A 79 -3.47 -6.40 4.92
N ASP A 80 -4.77 -6.48 4.66
CA ASP A 80 -5.32 -6.31 3.33
C ASP A 80 -5.43 -4.82 2.98
N VAL A 81 -5.08 -4.50 1.73
CA VAL A 81 -5.19 -3.17 1.14
C VAL A 81 -5.86 -3.35 -0.21
N TYR A 82 -6.94 -2.61 -0.44
CA TYR A 82 -7.62 -2.57 -1.72
C TYR A 82 -7.13 -1.40 -2.55
N MET A 83 -7.03 -1.60 -3.85
CA MET A 83 -6.76 -0.56 -4.83
C MET A 83 -7.94 -0.50 -5.80
N TYR A 84 -8.50 0.69 -6.00
CA TYR A 84 -9.57 0.93 -6.96
C TYR A 84 -9.09 1.91 -8.04
N PHE A 85 -9.57 1.68 -9.26
CA PHE A 85 -9.29 2.45 -10.47
C PHE A 85 -10.38 2.07 -11.51
N GLY A 86 -10.40 2.76 -12.64
CA GLY A 86 -11.39 2.54 -13.70
C GLY A 86 -12.66 3.38 -13.55
N ASN A 87 -12.56 4.53 -12.86
CA ASN A 87 -13.67 5.49 -12.81
C ASN A 87 -13.56 6.44 -14.02
N PRO A 88 -14.58 6.53 -14.88
CA PRO A 88 -14.56 7.41 -16.06
C PRO A 88 -14.75 8.90 -15.74
#